data_AF-A0A3D5QEJ0-F1
#
_entry.id   AF-A0A3D5QEJ0-F1
#
_cell.length_a   1.000
_cell.length_b   1.000
_cell.length_c   1.000
_cell.angle_alpha   90.00
_cell.angle_beta   90.00
_cell.angle_gamma   90.00
#
_symmetry.space_group_name_H-M   'P 1'
#
loop_
_entity.id
_entity.type
_entity.pdbx_description
1 polymer ?
#
loop_
_entity_poly.entity_id
_entity_poly.type
_entity_poly.pdbx_seq_one_letter_code
_entity_poly.pdbx_strand_id
1 'polypeptide(L)' 'AIGVSSLAAGHKTLVPKLIEELHKLGADDIIVTVGGVIPRNDYDFLYKSGVKCIFGPGTPIFKCA' A
#
# COMPACT_ATOMS: atom_id res chain seq x y z
N ALA A 1 -3.78 5.17 -10.62
CA ALA A 1 -3.30 4.19 -9.63
C ALA A 1 -1.86 4.51 -9.25
N ILE A 2 -1.49 4.31 -7.98
CA ILE A 2 -0.16 4.59 -7.43
C ILE A 2 0.38 3.31 -6.77
N GLY A 3 1.61 2.92 -7.12
CA GLY A 3 2.33 1.82 -6.48
C GLY A 3 3.45 2.35 -5.59
N VAL A 4 3.40 2.04 -4.29
CA VAL A 4 4.40 2.47 -3.29
C VAL A 4 5.37 1.34 -3.00
N SER A 5 6.67 1.55 -3.21
CA SER A 5 7.71 0.61 -2.80
C SER A 5 8.27 0.99 -1.42
N SER A 6 8.07 0.15 -0.41
CA SER A 6 8.53 0.37 0.95
C SER A 6 9.58 -0.67 1.36
N LEU A 7 10.82 -0.20 1.59
CA LEU A 7 11.92 -1.04 2.05
C LEU A 7 12.26 -0.82 3.54
N ALA A 8 11.99 0.38 4.08
CA ALA A 8 12.47 0.83 5.39
C ALA A 8 11.35 0.97 6.45
N ALA A 9 10.41 0.00 6.50
CA ALA A 9 9.31 -0.06 7.48
C ALA A 9 8.38 1.18 7.60
N GLY A 10 8.50 2.14 6.68
CA GLY A 10 7.66 3.34 6.66
C GLY A 10 6.23 3.11 6.18
N HIS A 11 5.88 1.88 5.76
CA HIS A 11 4.56 1.56 5.19
C HIS A 11 3.41 1.83 6.16
N LYS A 12 3.61 1.67 7.47
CA LYS A 12 2.53 1.93 8.45
C LYS A 12 2.23 3.42 8.66
N THR A 13 3.11 4.32 8.23
CA THR A 13 2.97 5.76 8.46
C THR A 13 2.77 6.52 7.15
N LEU A 14 3.58 6.25 6.14
CA LEU A 14 3.56 6.98 4.87
C LEU A 14 2.39 6.57 3.97
N VAL A 15 2.01 5.28 3.96
CA VAL A 15 0.91 4.81 3.10
C VAL A 15 -0.44 5.35 3.57
N PRO A 16 -0.81 5.30 4.88
CA PRO A 16 -2.05 5.91 5.34
C PRO A 16 -2.10 7.42 5.07
N LYS A 17 -0.98 8.14 5.30
CA LYS A 17 -0.89 9.56 4.99
C LYS A 17 -1.07 9.86 3.50
N LEU A 18 -0.49 9.06 2.62
CA LEU A 18 -0.69 9.19 1.18
C LEU A 18 -2.17 9.07 0.82
N ILE A 19 -2.87 8.06 1.34
CA ILE A 19 -4.29 7.84 1.07
C ILE A 19 -5.14 8.99 1.63
N GLU A 20 -4.82 9.47 2.82
CA GLU A 20 -5.49 10.64 3.42
C GLU A 20 -5.32 11.90 2.56
N GLU A 21 -4.12 12.18 2.06
CA GLU A 21 -3.87 13.33 1.19
C GLU A 21 -4.58 13.19 -0.17
N LEU A 22 -4.65 11.99 -0.74
CA LEU A 22 -5.45 11.73 -1.94
C LEU A 22 -6.93 12.03 -1.70
N HIS A 23 -7.47 11.61 -0.55
CA HIS A 23 -8.84 11.89 -0.15
C HIS A 23 -9.09 13.41 -0.02
N LYS A 24 -8.17 14.15 0.61
CA LYS A 24 -8.27 15.63 0.74
C LYS A 24 -8.28 16.35 -0.61
N LEU A 25 -7.60 15.79 -1.61
CA LEU A 25 -7.58 16.32 -2.97
C LEU A 25 -8.79 15.88 -3.81
N GLY A 26 -9.71 15.10 -3.24
CA GLY A 26 -10.88 14.55 -3.94
C GLY A 26 -10.54 13.44 -4.94
N ALA A 27 -9.40 12.76 -4.77
CA ALA A 27 -8.86 11.77 -5.70
C ALA A 27 -9.10 10.32 -5.21
N ASP A 28 -10.32 10.04 -4.77
CA ASP A 28 -10.74 8.76 -4.19
C ASP A 28 -10.73 7.58 -5.17
N ASP A 29 -10.74 7.87 -6.47
CA ASP A 29 -10.67 6.90 -7.54
C ASP A 29 -9.26 6.32 -7.74
N ILE A 30 -8.23 6.95 -7.16
CA ILE A 30 -6.85 6.52 -7.31
C ILE A 30 -6.58 5.28 -6.46
N ILE A 31 -6.48 4.13 -7.13
CA ILE A 31 -6.10 2.87 -6.50
C ILE A 31 -4.65 2.93 -5.99
N VAL A 32 -4.44 2.64 -4.70
CA VAL A 32 -3.11 2.52 -4.08
C VAL A 32 -2.73 1.06 -3.87
N THR A 33 -1.55 0.67 -4.37
CA THR A 33 -0.92 -0.63 -4.10
C THR A 33 0.42 -0.41 -3.39
N VAL A 34 0.89 -1.41 -2.64
CA VAL A 34 2.16 -1.32 -1.93
C VAL A 34 3.00 -2.56 -2.21
N GLY A 35 4.30 -2.40 -2.41
CA GLY A 35 5.25 -3.50 -2.51
C GLY A 35 6.51 -3.26 -1.69
N GLY A 36 7.41 -4.24 -1.70
CA GLY A 36 8.67 -4.19 -0.95
C GLY A 36 8.69 -5.14 0.24
N VAL A 37 9.48 -4.82 1.28
CA VAL A 37 9.68 -5.70 2.44
C VAL A 37 8.69 -5.33 3.53
N ILE A 38 7.52 -5.97 3.49
CA ILE A 38 6.41 -5.71 4.42
C ILE A 38 6.12 -6.98 5.23
N PRO A 39 6.19 -6.93 6.57
CA PRO A 39 5.78 -8.04 7.43
C PRO A 39 4.32 -8.41 7.20
N ARG A 40 3.98 -9.70 7.11
CA ARG A 40 2.60 -10.16 6.90
C ARG A 40 1.63 -9.66 7.97
N ASN A 41 2.09 -9.49 9.20
CA ASN A 41 1.27 -8.98 10.31
C ASN A 41 0.80 -7.52 10.09
N ASP A 42 1.43 -6.78 9.19
CA ASP A 42 1.03 -5.41 8.85
C ASP A 42 0.04 -5.35 7.66
N TYR A 43 -0.25 -6.47 7.01
CA TYR A 43 -1.09 -6.47 5.80
C TYR A 43 -2.52 -6.03 6.13
N ASP A 44 -3.12 -6.60 7.18
CA ASP A 44 -4.46 -6.21 7.65
C ASP A 44 -4.56 -4.72 7.95
N PHE A 45 -3.51 -4.12 8.52
CA PHE A 45 -3.44 -2.69 8.78
C PHE A 45 -3.45 -1.88 7.47
N LEU A 46 -2.67 -2.31 6.47
CA LEU A 46 -2.59 -1.64 5.17
C LEU A 46 -3.89 -1.77 4.38
N TYR A 47 -4.53 -2.93 4.35
CA TYR A 47 -5.84 -3.09 3.71
C TYR A 47 -6.90 -2.22 4.38
N LYS A 48 -6.95 -2.18 5.71
CA LYS A 48 -7.86 -1.31 6.47
C LYS A 48 -7.61 0.18 6.21
N SER A 49 -6.37 0.53 5.87
CA SER A 49 -5.99 1.90 5.50
C SER A 49 -6.36 2.26 4.07
N GLY A 50 -6.84 1.31 3.25
CA GLY A 50 -7.29 1.53 1.87
C GLY A 50 -6.36 1.00 0.77
N VAL A 51 -5.28 0.30 1.11
CA VAL A 51 -4.44 -0.38 0.12
C VAL A 51 -5.23 -1.48 -0.57
N LYS A 52 -5.16 -1.54 -1.90
CA LYS A 52 -5.92 -2.53 -2.68
C LYS A 52 -5.19 -3.86 -2.88
N CYS A 53 -3.86 -3.83 -2.98
CA CYS A 53 -3.06 -5.04 -3.10
C CYS A 53 -1.64 -4.85 -2.58
N ILE A 54 -1.04 -5.96 -2.11
CA ILE A 54 0.32 -5.97 -1.58
C ILE A 54 1.23 -6.90 -2.41
N PHE A 55 2.37 -6.38 -2.84
CA PHE A 55 3.42 -7.08 -3.59
C PHE A 55 4.66 -7.28 -2.70
N GLY A 56 4.59 -8.28 -1.82
CA GLY A 56 5.72 -8.67 -0.96
C GLY A 56 6.89 -9.32 -1.73
N PRO A 57 7.99 -9.66 -1.05
CA PRO A 57 9.14 -10.30 -1.69
C PRO A 57 8.76 -11.61 -2.39
N GLY A 58 9.17 -11.78 -3.64
CA GLY A 58 8.90 -12.98 -4.43
C GLY A 58 7.47 -13.09 -4.99
N THR A 59 6.64 -12.05 -4.87
CA THR A 59 5.30 -12.02 -5.46
C THR A 59 5.38 -12.13 -7.00
N PRO A 60 4.71 -13.10 -7.64
CA PRO A 60 4.66 -13.19 -9.11
C PRO A 60 4.02 -11.93 -9.71
N ILE A 61 4.54 -11.44 -10.84
CA ILE A 61 4.08 -10.17 -11.47
C ILE A 61 2.57 -10.15 -11.74
N PHE A 62 1.99 -11.30 -12.08
CA PHE A 62 0.56 -11.46 -12.38
C PHE A 62 -0.31 -11.76 -11.15
N LYS A 63 0.24 -11.72 -9.94
CA LYS A 63 -0.48 -11.95 -8.68
C LYS A 63 -0.15 -10.89 -7.65
N CYS A 64 -1.05 -10.67 -6.71
CA CYS A 64 -0.76 -9.92 -5.50
C CYS A 64 -1.48 -10.58 -4.32
N ALA A 65 -1.01 -10.29 -3.11
CA ALA A 65 -1.58 -10.81 -1.87
C ALA A 65 -2.83 -10.02 -1.48
#